data_AF-A0A0F9HIM6-F1
#
_entry.id   AF-A0A0F9HIM6-F1
#
_cell.length_a   1.000
_cell.length_b   1.000
_cell.length_c   1.000
_cell.angle_alpha   90.00
_cell.angle_beta   90.00
_cell.angle_gamma   90.00
#
_symmetry.space_group_name_H-M   'P 1'
#
loop_
_entity.id
_entity.type
_entity.pdbx_description
1 polymer ?
#
loop_
_entity_poly.entity_id
_entity_poly.type
_entity_poly.pdbx_seq_one_letter_code
_entity_poly.pdbx_strand_id
1 'polypeptide(L)'
;MRFRCIGCNRPIDWTSEESFCYTCPCGATIFYDEEKDTPVAPASLVAVIKAREELPHLDHLVGRSHFTSPLKERFAEQLTSLGATWMKDCEQCLEDGTYQSQLDREVSEWRRSRVTSLSTPCGHES
;
A
#
# COMPACT_ATOMS: atom_id res chain seq x y z
N MET A 1 -7.75 13.32 15.07
CA MET A 1 -7.67 12.06 14.30
C MET A 1 -6.24 11.82 13.86
N ARG A 2 -5.70 10.64 14.19
CA ARG A 2 -4.37 10.20 13.76
C ARG A 2 -4.51 8.92 12.96
N PHE A 3 -4.08 8.98 11.71
CA PHE A 3 -4.15 7.84 10.80
C PHE A 3 -2.76 7.30 10.51
N ARG A 4 -2.68 5.99 10.33
CA ARG A 4 -1.46 5.32 9.87
C ARG A 4 -1.74 4.49 8.64
N CYS A 5 -0.77 4.48 7.73
CA CYS A 5 -0.78 3.52 6.63
C CYS A 5 -0.55 2.11 7.16
N ILE A 6 -1.44 1.18 6.84
CA ILE A 6 -1.27 -0.24 7.23
C ILE A 6 -0.06 -0.86 6.54
N GLY A 7 0.25 -0.39 5.32
CA GLY A 7 1.31 -0.96 4.51
C GLY A 7 2.73 -0.59 4.91
N CYS A 8 2.96 0.58 5.51
CA CYS A 8 4.30 1.06 5.88
C CYS A 8 4.37 1.80 7.23
N ASN A 9 3.27 1.84 8.01
CA ASN A 9 3.17 2.48 9.31
C ASN A 9 3.45 4.01 9.32
N ARG A 10 3.51 4.64 8.14
CA ARG A 10 3.71 6.08 8.02
C ARG A 10 2.47 6.80 8.58
N PRO A 11 2.65 7.85 9.40
CA PRO A 11 1.54 8.71 9.80
C PRO A 11 0.98 9.43 8.57
N ILE A 12 -0.34 9.53 8.52
CA ILE A 12 -1.06 10.27 7.50
C ILE A 12 -1.64 11.51 8.19
N ASP A 13 -1.11 12.68 7.82
CA ASP A 13 -1.60 13.98 8.29
C ASP A 13 -2.91 14.31 7.58
N TRP A 14 -3.98 13.66 8.02
CA TRP A 14 -5.34 13.85 7.51
C TRP A 14 -6.24 14.42 8.61
N THR A 15 -7.00 15.45 8.24
CA THR A 15 -8.06 16.05 9.06
C THR A 15 -9.41 15.55 8.54
N SER A 16 -10.26 15.07 9.45
CA SER A 16 -11.49 14.31 9.16
C SER A 16 -12.63 15.09 8.47
N GLU A 17 -12.35 16.30 7.99
CA GLU A 17 -13.33 17.23 7.46
C GLU A 17 -13.48 17.14 5.92
N GLU A 18 -12.58 16.42 5.24
CA GLU A 18 -12.62 16.27 3.78
C GLU A 18 -12.69 14.80 3.34
N SER A 19 -13.38 14.56 2.22
CA SER A 19 -13.48 13.25 1.58
C SER A 19 -12.11 12.72 1.15
N PHE A 20 -11.85 11.45 1.46
CA PHE A 20 -10.55 10.81 1.36
C PHE A 20 -10.29 10.19 -0.03
N CYS A 21 -9.32 10.73 -0.78
CA CYS A 21 -8.74 10.07 -1.95
C CYS A 21 -7.21 10.12 -1.84
N TYR A 22 -6.68 9.33 -0.91
CA TYR A 22 -5.23 9.25 -0.68
C TYR A 22 -4.75 7.82 -0.81
N THR A 23 -3.67 7.65 -1.58
CA THR A 23 -2.90 6.41 -1.67
C THR A 23 -1.55 6.69 -1.05
N CYS A 24 -1.13 5.86 -0.09
CA CYS A 24 0.19 5.99 0.51
C CYS A 24 1.27 5.77 -0.57
N PRO A 25 2.47 6.38 -0.47
CA PRO A 25 3.55 6.10 -1.41
C PRO A 25 3.95 4.62 -1.52
N CYS A 26 3.66 3.80 -0.50
CA CYS A 26 3.83 2.35 -0.58
C CYS A 26 2.74 1.63 -1.40
N GLY A 27 1.76 2.35 -1.94
CA GLY A 27 0.64 1.83 -2.72
C GLY A 27 -0.60 1.45 -1.91
N ALA A 28 -0.54 1.46 -0.57
CA ALA A 28 -1.69 1.07 0.26
C ALA A 28 -2.82 2.09 0.18
N THR A 29 -4.06 1.58 0.13
CA THR A 29 -5.30 2.37 0.20
C THR A 29 -6.09 2.14 1.48
N ILE A 30 -5.69 1.17 2.31
CA ILE A 30 -6.30 0.94 3.63
C ILE A 30 -5.41 1.56 4.71
N PHE A 31 -6.07 2.31 5.58
CA PHE A 31 -5.46 3.04 6.68
C PHE A 31 -6.02 2.55 8.01
N TYR A 32 -5.39 2.93 9.10
CA TYR A 32 -5.84 2.62 10.45
C TYR A 32 -6.03 3.90 11.24
N ASP A 33 -7.25 4.06 11.77
CA ASP A 33 -7.64 5.13 12.69
C ASP A 33 -7.17 4.73 14.09
N GLU A 34 -6.11 5.38 14.59
CA GLU A 34 -5.56 5.11 15.92
C GLU A 34 -6.50 5.55 17.04
N GLU A 35 -7.38 6.53 16.79
CA GLU A 35 -8.31 7.03 17.82
C GLU A 35 -9.49 6.09 18.01
N LYS A 36 -9.94 5.44 16.94
CA LYS A 36 -11.08 4.51 16.96
C LYS A 36 -10.67 3.04 17.02
N ASP A 37 -9.38 2.73 16.91
CA ASP A 37 -8.87 1.36 16.78
C ASP A 37 -9.56 0.59 15.64
N THR A 38 -9.71 1.23 14.48
CA THR A 38 -10.44 0.65 13.34
C THR A 38 -9.73 0.87 12.01
N PRO A 39 -9.85 -0.07 11.06
CA PRO A 39 -9.42 0.17 9.69
C PRO A 39 -10.36 1.16 9.00
N VAL A 40 -9.78 1.98 8.14
CA VAL A 40 -10.48 2.83 7.19
C VAL A 40 -10.16 2.31 5.79
N ALA A 41 -11.16 1.68 5.19
CA ALA A 41 -11.13 1.21 3.82
C ALA A 41 -11.73 2.25 2.87
N PRO A 42 -11.29 2.31 1.61
CA PRO A 42 -11.93 3.15 0.62
C PRO A 42 -13.36 2.64 0.34
N ALA A 43 -14.28 3.58 0.07
CA ALA A 43 -15.69 3.24 -0.18
C ALA A 43 -15.87 2.27 -1.37
N SER A 44 -15.00 2.36 -2.38
CA SER A 44 -14.98 1.43 -3.52
C SER A 44 -14.73 -0.02 -3.09
N LEU A 45 -13.80 -0.26 -2.17
CA LEU A 45 -13.55 -1.61 -1.65
C LEU A 45 -14.77 -2.15 -0.90
N VAL A 46 -15.42 -1.31 -0.11
CA VAL A 46 -16.66 -1.70 0.60
C VAL A 46 -17.78 -2.05 -0.39
N ALA A 47 -17.90 -1.31 -1.49
CA ALA A 47 -18.88 -1.59 -2.53
C ALA A 47 -18.60 -2.93 -3.23
N VAL A 48 -17.35 -3.20 -3.63
CA VAL A 48 -16.94 -4.47 -4.26
C VAL A 48 -17.21 -5.67 -3.34
N ILE A 49 -16.85 -5.57 -2.05
CA ILE A 49 -17.13 -6.62 -1.06
C ILE A 49 -18.63 -6.87 -0.94
N LYS A 50 -19.46 -5.82 -0.87
CA LYS A 50 -20.92 -5.95 -0.78
C LYS A 50 -21.54 -6.54 -2.05
N ALA A 51 -21.01 -6.18 -3.21
CA ALA A 51 -21.42 -6.72 -4.50
C ALA A 51 -20.94 -8.17 -4.71
N ARG A 52 -20.02 -8.68 -3.87
CA ARG A 52 -19.35 -9.97 -4.02
C ARG A 52 -18.62 -10.09 -5.37
N GLU A 53 -18.05 -8.98 -5.80
CA GLU A 53 -17.21 -8.90 -6.99
C GLU A 53 -15.77 -9.27 -6.65
N GLU A 54 -14.96 -9.45 -7.69
CA GLU A 54 -13.54 -9.74 -7.56
C GLU A 54 -12.79 -8.61 -6.85
N LEU A 55 -11.99 -8.97 -5.84
CA LEU A 55 -11.24 -8.00 -5.06
C LEU A 55 -9.94 -7.60 -5.77
N PRO A 56 -9.50 -6.35 -5.62
CA PRO A 56 -8.17 -5.95 -6.06
C PRO A 56 -7.08 -6.79 -5.39
N HIS A 57 -5.93 -6.90 -6.06
CA HIS A 57 -4.74 -7.51 -5.46
C HIS A 57 -4.36 -6.85 -4.12
N LEU A 58 -3.87 -7.66 -3.19
CA LEU A 58 -3.45 -7.21 -1.86
C LEU A 58 -2.39 -6.10 -1.92
N ASP A 59 -1.52 -6.13 -2.92
CA ASP A 59 -0.51 -5.10 -3.21
C ASP A 59 -1.10 -3.68 -3.31
N HIS A 60 -2.33 -3.54 -3.81
CA HIS A 60 -3.04 -2.27 -3.92
C HIS A 60 -3.81 -1.88 -2.66
N LEU A 61 -4.13 -2.86 -1.81
CA LEU A 61 -4.92 -2.65 -0.61
C LEU A 61 -4.03 -2.35 0.60
N VAL A 62 -3.08 -3.24 0.88
CA VAL A 62 -2.17 -3.17 2.02
C VAL A 62 -0.76 -2.69 1.64
N GLY A 63 -0.53 -2.36 0.38
CA GLY A 63 0.71 -1.77 -0.11
C GLY A 63 1.85 -2.76 -0.32
N ARG A 64 2.79 -2.35 -1.17
CA ARG A 64 3.92 -3.13 -1.70
C ARG A 64 5.18 -3.10 -0.83
N SER A 65 5.17 -2.30 0.24
CA SER A 65 6.32 -2.23 1.15
C SER A 65 6.57 -3.59 1.81
N HIS A 66 7.84 -3.97 1.97
CA HIS A 66 8.25 -5.14 2.77
C HIS A 66 8.03 -4.98 4.28
N PHE A 67 7.54 -3.82 4.73
CA PHE A 67 7.15 -3.63 6.12
C PHE A 67 6.10 -4.66 6.54
N THR A 68 6.33 -5.32 7.67
CA THR A 68 5.40 -6.26 8.30
C THR A 68 4.96 -5.72 9.65
N SER A 69 3.70 -5.98 10.00
CA SER A 69 3.16 -5.69 11.32
C SER A 69 1.98 -6.62 11.59
N PRO A 70 1.64 -6.90 12.87
CA PRO A 70 0.46 -7.68 13.20
C PRO A 70 -0.82 -7.13 12.58
N LEU A 71 -0.89 -5.79 12.45
CA LEU A 71 -2.01 -5.11 11.82
C LEU A 71 -2.11 -5.46 10.32
N LYS A 72 -1.00 -5.34 9.60
CA LYS A 72 -0.94 -5.65 8.16
C LYS A 72 -1.25 -7.12 7.89
N GLU A 73 -0.68 -8.02 8.68
CA GLU A 73 -0.90 -9.46 8.58
C GLU A 73 -2.37 -9.81 8.79
N ARG A 74 -2.97 -9.31 9.89
CA ARG A 74 -4.40 -9.50 10.18
C ARG A 74 -5.29 -9.02 9.03
N PHE A 75 -5.01 -7.86 8.44
CA PHE A 75 -5.82 -7.34 7.34
C PHE A 75 -5.60 -8.09 6.03
N ALA A 76 -4.37 -8.50 5.73
CA ALA A 76 -4.09 -9.34 4.58
C ALA A 76 -4.86 -10.66 4.70
N GLU A 77 -4.82 -11.33 5.85
CA GLU A 77 -5.57 -12.58 6.11
C GLU A 77 -7.08 -12.39 5.94
N GLN A 78 -7.64 -11.32 6.48
CA GLN A 78 -9.08 -11.01 6.32
C GLN A 78 -9.44 -10.82 4.84
N LEU A 79 -8.66 -10.06 4.09
CA LEU A 79 -8.91 -9.83 2.67
C LEU A 79 -8.71 -11.10 1.84
N THR A 80 -7.72 -11.93 2.17
CA THR A 80 -7.53 -13.25 1.56
C THR A 80 -8.73 -14.15 1.81
N SER A 81 -9.30 -14.14 3.02
CA SER A 81 -10.53 -14.90 3.33
C SER A 81 -11.75 -14.44 2.53
N LEU A 82 -11.71 -13.21 1.99
CA LEU A 82 -12.73 -12.63 1.11
C LEU A 82 -12.41 -12.81 -0.38
N GLY A 83 -11.28 -13.45 -0.71
CA GLY A 83 -10.89 -13.76 -2.10
C GLY A 83 -9.85 -12.83 -2.72
N ALA A 84 -9.28 -11.87 -1.96
CA ALA A 84 -8.16 -11.08 -2.46
C ALA A 84 -6.90 -11.97 -2.55
N THR A 85 -6.07 -11.75 -3.56
CA THR A 85 -4.82 -12.50 -3.74
C THR A 85 -3.63 -11.55 -3.93
N TRP A 86 -2.42 -12.01 -3.64
CA TRP A 86 -1.22 -11.22 -3.96
C TRP A 86 -0.93 -11.29 -5.45
N MET A 87 -0.40 -10.23 -6.05
CA MET A 87 -0.11 -10.23 -7.49
C MET A 87 0.88 -11.33 -7.88
N LYS A 88 1.83 -11.64 -7.00
CA LYS A 88 2.80 -12.75 -7.19
C LYS A 88 2.16 -14.14 -7.23
N ASP A 89 0.97 -14.28 -6.66
CA ASP A 89 0.21 -15.52 -6.53
C ASP A 89 -0.98 -15.56 -7.51
N CYS A 90 -1.16 -14.53 -8.35
CA CYS A 90 -2.22 -14.43 -9.34
C CYS A 90 -1.74 -14.98 -10.69
N GLU A 91 -2.36 -16.07 -11.15
CA GLU A 91 -2.02 -16.73 -12.41
C GLU A 91 -2.07 -15.77 -13.60
N GLN A 92 -3.14 -14.97 -13.72
CA GLN A 92 -3.28 -13.99 -14.80
C GLN A 92 -2.13 -12.98 -14.81
N CYS A 93 -1.73 -12.44 -13.65
CA CYS A 93 -0.64 -11.47 -13.57
C CYS A 93 0.74 -12.07 -13.84
N LEU A 94 0.89 -13.38 -13.64
CA LEU A 94 2.09 -14.11 -14.00
C LEU A 94 2.14 -14.37 -15.51
N GLU A 95 1.01 -14.74 -16.12
CA GLU A 95 0.89 -15.03 -17.55
C GLU A 95 1.03 -13.77 -18.42
N ASP A 96 0.40 -12.67 -18.03
CA ASP A 96 0.39 -11.43 -18.82
C ASP A 96 1.62 -10.53 -18.59
N GLY A 97 2.50 -10.93 -17.66
CA GLY A 97 3.72 -10.20 -17.31
C GLY A 97 3.52 -8.94 -16.46
N THR A 98 2.31 -8.70 -15.94
CA THR A 98 2.01 -7.57 -15.05
C THR A 98 2.86 -7.62 -13.79
N TYR A 99 3.00 -8.80 -13.18
CA TYR A 99 3.82 -8.96 -11.98
C TYR A 99 5.30 -8.65 -12.25
N GLN A 100 5.85 -9.14 -13.36
CA GLN A 100 7.23 -8.84 -13.75
C GLN A 100 7.43 -7.34 -14.02
N SER A 101 6.48 -6.71 -14.70
CA SER A 101 6.50 -5.27 -14.96
C SER A 101 6.47 -4.45 -13.67
N GLN A 102 5.75 -4.92 -12.64
CA GLN A 102 5.78 -4.30 -11.33
C GLN A 102 7.17 -4.41 -10.67
N LEU A 103 7.76 -5.60 -10.66
CA LEU A 103 9.11 -5.82 -10.10
C LEU A 103 10.16 -4.94 -10.78
N ASP A 104 10.12 -4.83 -12.11
CA ASP A 104 11.05 -4.02 -12.88
C ASP A 104 10.95 -2.52 -12.53
N ARG A 105 9.73 -2.03 -12.26
CA ARG A 105 9.49 -0.66 -11.79
C ARG A 105 10.08 -0.44 -10.40
N GLU A 106 9.87 -1.37 -9.48
CA GLU A 106 10.40 -1.29 -8.10
C GLU A 106 11.94 -1.29 -8.09
N VAL A 107 12.56 -2.17 -8.88
CA VAL A 107 14.03 -2.19 -9.06
C VAL A 107 14.53 -0.86 -9.64
N SER A 108 13.82 -0.31 -10.61
CA SER A 108 14.18 0.97 -11.24
C SER A 108 14.05 2.16 -10.30
N GLU A 109 13.03 2.19 -9.45
CA GLU A 109 12.84 3.22 -8.41
C GLU A 109 13.90 3.12 -7.32
N TRP A 110 14.25 1.91 -6.89
CA TRP A 110 15.33 1.69 -5.95
C TRP A 110 16.69 2.12 -6.51
N ARG A 111 16.98 1.80 -7.78
CA ARG A 111 18.21 2.26 -8.47
C ARG A 111 18.27 3.79 -8.51
N ARG A 112 17.18 4.47 -8.88
CA ARG A 112 17.10 5.94 -8.89
C ARG A 112 17.36 6.54 -7.51
N SER A 113 16.74 5.97 -6.47
CA SER A 113 16.87 6.44 -5.09
C SER A 113 18.32 6.40 -4.59
N ARG A 114 19.09 5.35 -4.95
CA ARG A 114 20.53 5.26 -4.64
C ARG A 114 21.40 6.29 -5.35
N VAL A 115 21.10 6.60 -6.61
CA VAL A 115 21.86 7.59 -7.39
C VAL A 115 21.66 8.99 -6.78
N THR A 116 20.44 9.33 -6.35
CA THR A 116 20.17 10.60 -5.65
C THR A 116 20.78 10.68 -4.25
N SER A 117 20.97 9.57 -3.54
CA SER A 117 21.65 9.58 -2.22
C SER A 117 23.17 9.75 -2.30
N LEU A 118 23.77 9.60 -3.49
CA LEU A 118 25.21 9.77 -3.72
C LEU A 118 25.58 11.16 -4.26
N SER A 119 24.60 12.05 -4.43
CA SER A 119 24.78 13.37 -5.05
C SER A 119 24.49 14.55 -4.11
N THR A 120 24.65 14.37 -2.79
CA THR A 120 24.84 15.53 -1.91
C THR A 120 26.31 15.97 -2.02
N PRO A 121 26.64 17.06 -2.74
CA PRO A 121 27.96 17.66 -2.55
C PRO A 121 28.02 18.15 -1.11
N CYS A 122 29.03 17.67 -0.37
CA CYS A 122 29.48 18.33 0.84
C CYS A 122 29.92 19.75 0.45
N GLY A 123 29.00 20.69 0.49
CA GLY A 123 29.23 22.09 0.21
C GLY A 123 28.78 22.93 1.41
N HIS A 124 29.79 23.48 2.09
CA HIS A 124 29.89 24.77 2.79
C HIS A 124 30.58 24.62 4.15
N GLU A 125 31.85 25.05 4.20
CA GLU A 125 32.31 26.32 4.82
C GLU A 125 32.24 26.22 6.35
N SER A 126 33.36 26.21 7.07
CA SER A 126 34.29 27.32 7.23
C SER A 126 35.64 26.85 7.76
#